data_AF-A0A5R8NTS5-F1
#
_entry.id   AF-A0A5R8NTS5-F1
#
_cell.length_a   1.000
_cell.length_b   1.000
_cell.length_c   1.000
_cell.angle_alpha   90.00
_cell.angle_beta   90.00
_cell.angle_gamma   90.00
#
_symmetry.space_group_name_H-M   'P 1'
#
loop_
_entity.id
_entity.type
_entity.pdbx_description
1 polymer ?
#
loop_
_entity_poly.entity_id
_entity_poly.type
_entity_poly.pdbx_seq_one_letter_code
_entity_poly.pdbx_strand_id
1 'polypeptide(L)'
;MTPGELAEVLGEPPAPEGTWEREAAYVSAAALRRRVPAATLAGRVRRLGGVSSVEVREDGLLRIVVDVPGELVESVEPPDVPEPGWPDFPRSWDNPGFVVRYGRARACAVRRWARQLGVPSHGFAPGLLSGPYDRRVLRVLAELPGRLVSRDPRWETYLVRLALAYHDAHEHAPAVPVGDAPAEPVHTARVRLAEAVGRVLTGPDRL
;
A
#
# COMPACT_ATOMS: atom_id res chain seq x y z
N MET A 1 -4.17 -11.86 -2.94
CA MET A 1 -2.95 -12.26 -2.19
C MET A 1 -2.28 -11.05 -1.53
N THR A 2 -2.53 -10.89 -0.24
CA THR A 2 -2.06 -9.79 0.59
C THR A 2 -0.85 -10.21 1.45
N PRO A 3 -0.10 -9.26 2.05
CA PRO A 3 0.97 -9.60 2.98
C PRO A 3 0.46 -10.36 4.22
N GLY A 4 -0.78 -10.11 4.64
CA GLY A 4 -1.40 -10.81 5.78
C GLY A 4 -1.64 -12.29 5.49
N GLU A 5 -2.22 -12.60 4.33
CA GLU A 5 -2.43 -13.99 3.89
C GLU A 5 -1.09 -14.73 3.71
N LEU A 6 -0.07 -14.06 3.16
CA LEU A 6 1.28 -14.62 3.09
C LEU A 6 1.86 -14.88 4.49
N ALA A 7 1.60 -13.99 5.45
CA ALA A 7 2.09 -14.12 6.83
C ALA A 7 1.52 -15.36 7.54
N GLU A 8 0.30 -15.80 7.22
CA GLU A 8 -0.28 -17.01 7.81
C GLU A 8 0.55 -18.27 7.50
N VAL A 9 1.14 -18.34 6.30
CA VAL A 9 2.00 -19.45 5.88
C VAL A 9 3.45 -19.23 6.31
N LEU A 10 3.96 -18.01 6.13
CA LEU A 10 5.34 -17.64 6.40
C LEU A 10 5.63 -17.52 7.91
N GLY A 11 4.62 -17.26 8.74
CA GLY A 11 4.74 -16.99 10.17
C GLY A 11 5.16 -15.55 10.51
N GLU A 12 5.44 -14.73 9.50
CA GLU A 12 5.74 -13.30 9.62
C GLU A 12 5.36 -12.59 8.31
N PRO A 13 5.01 -11.30 8.34
CA PRO A 13 4.75 -10.54 7.12
C PRO A 13 6.00 -10.46 6.23
N PRO A 14 5.89 -10.76 4.93
CA PRO A 14 7.01 -10.57 4.02
C PRO A 14 7.18 -9.08 3.67
N ALA A 15 8.38 -8.68 3.25
CA ALA A 15 8.66 -7.30 2.87
C ALA A 15 8.42 -7.10 1.36
N PRO A 16 7.75 -6.03 0.91
CA PRO A 16 7.64 -5.72 -0.51
C PRO A 16 9.02 -5.37 -1.10
N GLU A 17 9.33 -5.92 -2.27
CA GLU A 17 10.58 -5.71 -3.00
C GLU A 17 10.37 -4.88 -4.26
N GLY A 18 11.34 -4.03 -4.59
CA GLY A 18 11.33 -3.24 -5.82
C GLY A 18 10.31 -2.10 -5.82
N THR A 19 9.95 -1.64 -7.02
CA THR A 19 9.05 -0.49 -7.25
C THR A 19 7.59 -0.88 -7.49
N TRP A 20 7.35 -2.15 -7.85
CA TRP A 20 6.07 -2.67 -8.34
C TRP A 20 5.50 -2.01 -9.59
N GLU A 21 6.32 -1.28 -10.35
CA GLU A 21 5.86 -0.68 -11.60
C GLU A 21 5.32 -1.74 -12.57
N ARG A 22 6.01 -2.89 -12.66
CA ARG A 22 5.66 -4.01 -13.53
C ARG A 22 5.17 -5.24 -12.79
N GLU A 23 5.79 -5.56 -11.65
CA GLU A 23 5.60 -6.83 -10.93
C GLU A 23 5.50 -6.58 -9.43
N ALA A 24 4.45 -7.11 -8.80
CA ALA A 24 4.31 -7.07 -7.34
C ALA A 24 5.06 -8.26 -6.73
N ALA A 25 6.17 -7.97 -6.05
CA ALA A 25 7.03 -8.98 -5.44
C ALA A 25 7.23 -8.71 -3.95
N TYR A 26 7.33 -9.80 -3.20
CA TYR A 26 7.69 -9.83 -1.80
C TYR A 26 8.95 -10.67 -1.58
N VAL A 27 9.68 -10.37 -0.51
CA VAL A 27 10.81 -11.15 -0.04
C VAL A 27 10.58 -11.56 1.41
N SER A 28 10.91 -12.81 1.73
CA SER A 28 10.76 -13.36 3.08
C SER A 28 12.01 -14.11 3.53
N ALA A 29 12.44 -13.83 4.76
CA ALA A 29 13.48 -14.56 5.48
C ALA A 29 12.92 -15.67 6.39
N ALA A 30 11.62 -15.97 6.28
CA ALA A 30 10.92 -16.86 7.19
C ALA A 30 11.53 -18.26 7.26
N ALA A 31 12.01 -18.80 6.14
CA ALA A 31 12.66 -20.11 6.11
C ALA A 31 13.91 -20.15 7.01
N LEU A 32 14.77 -19.12 6.89
CA LEU A 32 15.98 -18.97 7.68
C LEU A 32 15.66 -18.76 9.17
N ARG A 33 14.76 -17.82 9.48
CA ARG A 33 14.37 -17.49 10.87
C ARG A 33 13.75 -18.68 11.59
N ARG A 34 12.93 -19.46 10.88
CA ARG A 34 12.24 -20.64 11.43
C ARG A 34 13.06 -21.92 11.32
N ARG A 35 14.24 -21.88 10.70
CA ARG A 35 15.12 -23.03 10.46
C ARG A 35 14.39 -24.20 9.77
N VAL A 36 13.58 -23.87 8.76
CA VAL A 36 12.88 -24.87 7.92
C VAL A 36 13.47 -24.87 6.51
N PRO A 37 13.45 -26.00 5.78
CA PRO A 37 13.93 -26.01 4.40
C PRO A 37 13.16 -25.02 3.52
N ALA A 38 13.87 -24.11 2.85
CA ALA A 38 13.27 -23.07 2.02
C ALA A 38 12.39 -23.64 0.89
N ALA A 39 12.81 -24.75 0.28
CA ALA A 39 12.02 -25.47 -0.72
C ALA A 39 10.65 -25.94 -0.19
N THR A 40 10.60 -26.42 1.05
CA THR A 40 9.36 -26.87 1.71
C THR A 40 8.42 -25.69 1.93
N LEU A 41 8.94 -24.56 2.43
CA LEU A 41 8.13 -23.36 2.64
C LEU A 41 7.65 -22.77 1.31
N ALA A 42 8.53 -22.68 0.31
CA ALA A 42 8.18 -22.23 -1.04
C ALA A 42 7.08 -23.11 -1.66
N GLY A 43 7.16 -24.43 -1.47
CA GLY A 43 6.13 -25.37 -1.93
C GLY A 43 4.75 -25.18 -1.28
N ARG A 44 4.68 -24.60 -0.07
CA ARG A 44 3.41 -24.21 0.57
C ARG A 44 2.90 -22.90 -0.02
N VAL A 45 3.76 -21.90 -0.15
CA VAL A 45 3.41 -20.58 -0.71
C VAL A 45 2.91 -20.69 -2.15
N ARG A 46 3.52 -21.55 -2.98
CA ARG A 46 3.08 -21.79 -4.37
C ARG A 46 1.65 -22.31 -4.51
N ARG A 47 1.05 -22.87 -3.45
CA ARG A 47 -0.33 -23.38 -3.48
C ARG A 47 -1.37 -22.31 -3.17
N LEU A 48 -0.93 -21.12 -2.78
CA LEU A 48 -1.83 -20.02 -2.46
C LEU A 48 -2.33 -19.35 -3.75
N GLY A 49 -3.63 -19.06 -3.81
CA GLY A 49 -4.23 -18.35 -4.95
C GLY A 49 -3.70 -16.92 -5.08
N GLY A 50 -3.42 -16.47 -6.29
CA GLY A 50 -2.84 -15.14 -6.55
C GLY A 50 -1.33 -15.04 -6.34
N VAL A 51 -0.63 -16.14 -6.06
CA VAL A 51 0.83 -16.23 -6.17
C VAL A 51 1.18 -16.69 -7.57
N SER A 52 1.85 -15.81 -8.34
CA SER A 52 2.24 -16.09 -9.73
C SER A 52 3.54 -16.88 -9.81
N SER A 53 4.51 -16.62 -8.91
CA SER A 53 5.74 -17.42 -8.81
C SER A 53 6.39 -17.36 -7.43
N VAL A 54 7.20 -18.38 -7.12
CA VAL A 54 8.06 -18.38 -5.92
C VAL A 54 9.43 -18.93 -6.30
N GLU A 55 10.46 -18.17 -5.97
CA GLU A 55 11.87 -18.51 -6.16
C GLU A 55 12.57 -18.60 -4.80
N VAL A 56 13.44 -19.59 -4.62
CA VAL A 56 14.36 -19.66 -3.48
C VAL A 56 15.69 -19.12 -3.98
N ARG A 57 16.13 -18.01 -3.41
CA ARG A 57 17.42 -17.38 -3.71
C ARG A 57 18.58 -18.17 -3.14
N GLU A 58 19.78 -17.91 -3.64
CA GLU A 58 21.03 -18.52 -3.15
C GLU A 58 21.27 -18.25 -1.66
N ASP A 59 20.83 -17.10 -1.15
CA ASP A 59 20.90 -16.71 0.26
C ASP A 59 19.81 -17.38 1.14
N GLY A 60 18.95 -18.21 0.54
CA GLY A 60 17.86 -18.91 1.22
C GLY A 60 16.60 -18.07 1.45
N LEU A 61 16.55 -16.83 0.96
CA LEU A 61 15.34 -16.02 0.97
C LEU A 61 14.33 -16.51 -0.07
N LEU A 62 13.05 -16.35 0.23
CA LEU A 62 11.98 -16.60 -0.72
C LEU A 62 11.63 -15.29 -1.41
N ARG A 63 11.68 -15.26 -2.74
CA ARG A 63 11.08 -14.21 -3.56
C ARG A 63 9.72 -14.70 -4.05
N ILE A 64 8.67 -13.95 -3.77
CA ILE A 64 7.27 -14.33 -4.02
C ILE A 64 6.65 -13.27 -4.91
N VAL A 65 6.30 -13.63 -6.14
CA VAL A 65 5.57 -12.76 -7.06
C VAL A 65 4.08 -13.05 -6.91
N VAL A 66 3.29 -11.99 -6.82
CA VAL A 66 1.84 -12.06 -6.73
C VAL A 66 1.19 -11.29 -7.88
N ASP A 67 -0.04 -11.66 -8.18
CA ASP A 67 -0.91 -10.82 -9.00
C ASP A 67 -1.20 -9.51 -8.25
N VAL A 68 -1.68 -8.47 -8.96
CA VAL A 68 -1.91 -7.13 -8.40
C VAL A 68 -2.64 -7.22 -7.05
N PRO A 69 -1.97 -6.90 -5.91
CA PRO A 69 -2.52 -7.17 -4.59
C PRO A 69 -3.47 -6.06 -4.15
N GLY A 70 -4.46 -5.72 -4.98
CA GLY A 70 -5.39 -4.63 -4.73
C GLY A 70 -6.28 -4.85 -3.52
N GLU A 71 -6.55 -6.11 -3.14
CA GLU A 71 -7.30 -6.51 -1.94
C GLU A 71 -6.66 -5.98 -0.64
N LEU A 72 -5.36 -5.66 -0.68
CA LEU A 72 -4.62 -5.05 0.43
C LEU A 72 -5.35 -3.83 1.01
N VAL A 73 -6.00 -3.02 0.19
CA VAL A 73 -6.65 -1.76 0.64
C VAL A 73 -7.83 -2.01 1.60
N GLU A 74 -8.40 -3.21 1.59
CA GLU A 74 -9.48 -3.59 2.51
C GLU A 74 -8.94 -4.00 3.88
N SER A 75 -7.74 -4.57 3.96
CA SER A 75 -7.11 -4.98 5.23
C SER A 75 -6.33 -3.87 5.94
N VAL A 76 -6.26 -2.66 5.38
CA VAL A 76 -5.52 -1.54 5.98
C VAL A 76 -6.29 -0.96 7.15
N GLU A 77 -5.79 -1.15 8.36
CA GLU A 77 -6.31 -0.47 9.55
C GLU A 77 -5.46 0.76 9.91
N PRO A 78 -6.05 1.78 10.56
CA PRO A 78 -5.29 2.89 11.11
C PRO A 78 -4.21 2.39 12.08
N PRO A 79 -2.92 2.64 11.81
CA PRO A 79 -1.87 2.19 12.71
C PRO A 79 -1.78 3.09 13.94
N ASP A 80 -1.46 2.48 15.09
CA ASP A 80 -1.05 3.23 16.27
C ASP A 80 0.38 3.73 16.08
N VAL A 81 0.50 4.97 15.59
CA VAL A 81 1.77 5.61 15.25
C VAL A 81 1.98 6.77 16.20
N PRO A 82 3.16 6.87 16.86
CA PRO A 82 3.50 8.05 17.66
C PRO A 82 3.32 9.32 16.84
N GLU A 83 2.79 10.37 17.47
CA GLU A 83 2.61 11.66 16.79
C GLU A 83 3.97 12.14 16.23
N PRO A 84 4.10 12.33 14.91
CA PRO A 84 5.37 12.75 14.31
C PRO A 84 5.81 14.13 14.81
N GLY A 85 7.11 14.31 15.05
CA GLY A 85 7.67 15.54 15.63
C GLY A 85 7.87 16.70 14.65
N TRP A 86 7.14 16.74 13.53
CA TRP A 86 7.38 17.72 12.46
C TRP A 86 6.84 19.12 12.80
N PRO A 87 7.54 20.19 12.38
CA PRO A 87 7.02 21.55 12.53
C PRO A 87 5.77 21.79 11.65
N ASP A 88 4.88 22.70 12.08
CA ASP A 88 3.73 23.08 11.24
C ASP A 88 4.14 23.95 10.04
N PHE A 89 5.13 24.82 10.23
CA PHE A 89 5.63 25.76 9.21
C PHE A 89 7.10 25.49 8.85
N PRO A 90 7.53 25.84 7.62
CA PRO A 90 6.73 26.38 6.53
C PRO A 90 5.79 25.32 5.92
N ARG A 91 4.68 25.78 5.32
CA ARG A 91 3.77 24.90 4.55
C ARG A 91 4.28 24.77 3.11
N SER A 92 5.42 24.10 2.97
CA SER A 92 6.09 23.84 1.69
C SER A 92 6.46 22.37 1.53
N TRP A 93 6.76 21.95 0.30
CA TRP A 93 7.16 20.56 0.00
C TRP A 93 8.47 20.14 0.68
N ASP A 94 9.30 21.08 1.12
CA ASP A 94 10.51 20.80 1.90
C ASP A 94 10.21 20.43 3.37
N ASN A 95 8.98 20.65 3.85
CA ASN A 95 8.54 20.26 5.19
C ASN A 95 7.82 18.89 5.15
N PRO A 96 8.42 17.82 5.72
CA PRO A 96 7.79 16.50 5.79
C PRO A 96 6.40 16.49 6.42
N GLY A 97 6.17 17.32 7.44
CA GLY A 97 4.88 17.44 8.10
C GLY A 97 3.81 18.01 7.18
N PHE A 98 4.17 19.01 6.36
CA PHE A 98 3.26 19.54 5.35
C PHE A 98 2.93 18.48 4.30
N VAL A 99 3.92 17.75 3.79
CA VAL A 99 3.74 16.68 2.79
C VAL A 99 2.72 15.65 3.27
N VAL A 100 2.86 15.16 4.51
CA VAL A 100 1.97 14.16 5.09
C VAL A 100 0.56 14.71 5.33
N ARG A 101 0.44 15.90 5.94
CA ARG A 101 -0.87 16.53 6.19
C ARG A 101 -1.62 16.81 4.88
N TYR A 102 -0.92 17.29 3.87
CA TYR A 102 -1.50 17.57 2.56
C TYR A 102 -1.96 16.29 1.85
N GLY A 103 -1.15 15.22 1.91
CA GLY A 103 -1.52 13.89 1.43
C GLY A 103 -2.80 13.36 2.10
N ARG A 104 -2.89 13.46 3.44
CA ARG A 104 -4.10 13.07 4.21
C ARG A 104 -5.33 13.84 3.77
N ALA A 105 -5.23 15.18 3.65
CA ALA A 105 -6.38 15.99 3.28
C ALA A 105 -6.89 15.69 1.87
N ARG A 106 -6.00 15.44 0.91
CA ARG A 106 -6.38 14.97 -0.43
C ARG A 106 -7.07 13.61 -0.38
N ALA A 107 -6.53 12.66 0.37
CA ALA A 107 -7.14 11.34 0.55
C ALA A 107 -8.56 11.44 1.14
N CYS A 108 -8.74 12.25 2.19
CA CYS A 108 -10.05 12.50 2.80
C CYS A 108 -11.03 13.20 1.86
N ALA A 109 -10.56 14.13 1.02
CA ALA A 109 -11.40 14.87 0.08
C ALA A 109 -11.98 13.99 -1.04
N VAL A 110 -11.26 12.93 -1.45
CA VAL A 110 -11.67 12.04 -2.54
C VAL A 110 -13.06 11.44 -2.31
N ARG A 111 -13.40 11.00 -1.09
CA ARG A 111 -14.74 10.47 -0.79
C ARG A 111 -15.86 11.46 -1.10
N ARG A 112 -15.64 12.73 -0.79
CA ARG A 112 -16.62 13.80 -1.07
C ARG A 112 -16.73 14.05 -2.57
N TRP A 113 -15.59 14.16 -3.26
CA TRP A 113 -15.57 14.38 -4.72
C TRP A 113 -16.18 13.22 -5.50
N ALA A 114 -15.85 11.98 -5.12
CA ALA A 114 -16.41 10.76 -5.71
C ALA A 114 -17.94 10.76 -5.65
N ARG A 115 -18.52 11.14 -4.50
CA ARG A 115 -19.98 11.26 -4.33
C ARG A 115 -20.58 12.34 -5.24
N GLN A 116 -19.93 13.50 -5.34
CA GLN A 116 -20.39 14.61 -6.19
C GLN A 116 -20.34 14.25 -7.68
N LEU A 117 -19.37 13.44 -8.08
CA LEU A 117 -19.14 13.03 -9.47
C LEU A 117 -19.78 11.67 -9.81
N GLY A 118 -20.65 11.15 -8.94
CA GLY A 118 -21.42 9.94 -9.22
C GLY A 118 -20.61 8.65 -9.26
N VAL A 119 -19.42 8.60 -8.66
CA VAL A 119 -18.62 7.37 -8.55
C VAL A 119 -19.35 6.38 -7.63
N PRO A 120 -19.63 5.15 -8.10
CA PRO A 120 -20.30 4.14 -7.27
C PRO A 120 -19.53 3.81 -6.00
N SER A 121 -20.25 3.70 -4.88
CA SER A 121 -19.69 3.28 -3.60
C SER A 121 -19.54 1.77 -3.45
N HIS A 122 -19.99 0.98 -4.43
CA HIS A 122 -19.94 -0.48 -4.48
C HIS A 122 -19.32 -0.93 -5.80
N GLY A 123 -19.07 -2.23 -5.95
CA GLY A 123 -18.40 -2.78 -7.15
C GLY A 123 -16.88 -2.57 -7.13
N PHE A 124 -16.27 -2.66 -5.93
CA PHE A 124 -14.82 -2.62 -5.81
C PHE A 124 -14.19 -3.79 -6.59
N ALA A 125 -13.35 -3.45 -7.56
CA ALA A 125 -12.60 -4.41 -8.37
C ALA A 125 -11.08 -4.21 -8.11
N PRO A 126 -10.47 -4.97 -7.17
CA PRO A 126 -9.09 -4.76 -6.74
C PRO A 126 -8.08 -4.89 -7.88
N GLY A 127 -8.34 -5.77 -8.86
CA GLY A 127 -7.48 -5.95 -10.03
C GLY A 127 -7.34 -4.71 -10.93
N LEU A 128 -8.22 -3.71 -10.79
CA LEU A 128 -8.12 -2.45 -11.51
C LEU A 128 -7.02 -1.52 -10.96
N LEU A 129 -6.48 -1.80 -9.77
CA LEU A 129 -5.31 -1.09 -9.22
C LEU A 129 -3.99 -1.55 -9.84
N SER A 130 -4.00 -1.77 -11.16
CA SER A 130 -2.89 -2.34 -11.92
C SER A 130 -2.02 -1.30 -12.63
N GLY A 131 -2.41 -0.02 -12.59
CA GLY A 131 -1.60 1.07 -13.13
C GLY A 131 -0.28 1.26 -12.35
N PRO A 132 0.77 1.80 -12.99
CA PRO A 132 2.08 1.96 -12.35
C PRO A 132 2.05 2.93 -11.16
N TYR A 133 1.12 3.89 -11.13
CA TYR A 133 0.94 4.79 -9.99
C TYR A 133 0.13 4.13 -8.86
N ASP A 134 -0.94 3.40 -9.20
CA ASP A 134 -1.74 2.63 -8.25
C ASP A 134 -0.85 1.60 -7.51
N ARG A 135 -0.04 0.85 -8.27
CA ARG A 135 0.90 -0.14 -7.73
C ARG A 135 1.98 0.46 -6.84
N ARG A 136 2.46 1.68 -7.14
CA ARG A 136 3.41 2.38 -6.27
C ARG A 136 2.83 2.66 -4.89
N VAL A 137 1.56 3.07 -4.82
CA VAL A 137 0.87 3.26 -3.52
C VAL A 137 0.69 1.91 -2.82
N LEU A 138 0.19 0.88 -3.52
CA LEU A 138 0.03 -0.47 -2.96
C LEU A 138 1.35 -1.01 -2.39
N ARG A 139 2.47 -0.79 -3.10
CA ARG A 139 3.81 -1.21 -2.67
C ARG A 139 4.22 -0.57 -1.36
N VAL A 140 3.88 0.70 -1.14
CA VAL A 140 4.17 1.36 0.15
C VAL A 140 3.26 0.83 1.23
N LEU A 141 1.94 0.75 0.98
CA LEU A 141 0.97 0.17 1.94
C LEU A 141 1.33 -1.26 2.36
N ALA A 142 1.92 -2.04 1.45
CA ALA A 142 2.33 -3.41 1.71
C ALA A 142 3.49 -3.52 2.74
N GLU A 143 4.19 -2.43 3.06
CA GLU A 143 5.17 -2.41 4.15
C GLU A 143 4.51 -2.40 5.54
N LEU A 144 3.25 -1.98 5.63
CA LEU A 144 2.59 -1.68 6.90
C LEU A 144 2.60 -2.86 7.88
N PRO A 145 2.24 -4.10 7.50
CA PRO A 145 2.21 -5.21 8.43
C PRO A 145 3.60 -5.52 9.03
N GLY A 146 4.66 -5.43 8.22
CA GLY A 146 6.03 -5.61 8.69
C GLY A 146 6.51 -4.49 9.62
N ARG A 147 6.05 -3.26 9.39
CA ARG A 147 6.37 -2.12 10.27
C ARG A 147 5.70 -2.24 11.63
N LEU A 148 4.45 -2.69 11.68
CA LEU A 148 3.71 -2.88 12.94
C LEU A 148 4.38 -3.86 13.91
N VAL A 149 5.17 -4.81 13.39
CA VAL A 149 5.91 -5.79 14.20
C VAL A 149 7.41 -5.48 14.35
N SER A 150 7.89 -4.38 13.75
CA SER A 150 9.30 -3.98 13.79
C SER A 150 9.65 -3.26 15.09
N ARG A 151 10.88 -3.44 15.58
CA ARG A 151 11.43 -2.67 16.71
C ARG A 151 11.91 -1.26 16.31
N ASP A 152 12.21 -1.05 15.03
CA ASP A 152 12.57 0.25 14.44
C ASP A 152 11.67 0.50 13.23
N PRO A 153 10.40 0.91 13.45
CA PRO A 153 9.41 1.00 12.39
C PRO A 153 9.55 2.25 11.53
N ARG A 154 10.50 3.17 11.80
CA ARG A 154 10.79 4.40 11.03
C ARG A 154 9.55 5.06 10.42
N TRP A 155 8.56 5.37 11.25
CA TRP A 155 7.24 5.82 10.84
C TRP A 155 7.25 7.11 10.02
N GLU A 156 8.08 8.08 10.41
CA GLU A 156 8.15 9.36 9.71
C GLU A 156 8.52 9.20 8.23
N THR A 157 9.62 8.48 7.94
CA THR A 157 10.04 8.21 6.56
C THR A 157 8.98 7.42 5.78
N TYR A 158 8.28 6.50 6.45
CA TYR A 158 7.20 5.73 5.83
C TYR A 158 6.01 6.60 5.42
N LEU A 159 5.54 7.45 6.33
CA LEU A 159 4.41 8.34 6.10
C LEU A 159 4.71 9.32 4.97
N VAL A 160 5.91 9.90 4.93
CA VAL A 160 6.34 10.78 3.83
C VAL A 160 6.35 10.03 2.49
N ARG A 161 6.93 8.83 2.44
CA ARG A 161 6.94 8.00 1.23
C ARG A 161 5.54 7.65 0.75
N LEU A 162 4.62 7.34 1.66
CA LEU A 162 3.23 7.04 1.33
C LEU A 162 2.51 8.28 0.78
N ALA A 163 2.69 9.44 1.43
CA ALA A 163 2.09 10.69 1.02
C ALA A 163 2.57 11.14 -0.37
N LEU A 164 3.87 11.00 -0.66
CA LEU A 164 4.44 11.30 -1.99
C LEU A 164 3.94 10.32 -3.06
N ALA A 165 3.94 9.01 -2.78
CA ALA A 165 3.42 8.03 -3.73
C ALA A 165 1.94 8.28 -4.05
N TYR A 166 1.14 8.64 -3.04
CA TYR A 166 -0.26 8.99 -3.23
C TYR A 166 -0.44 10.34 -3.96
N HIS A 167 0.43 11.32 -3.72
CA HIS A 167 0.42 12.56 -4.51
C HIS A 167 0.63 12.27 -6.00
N ASP A 168 1.64 11.48 -6.36
CA ASP A 168 1.88 11.11 -7.76
C ASP A 168 0.67 10.40 -8.37
N ALA A 169 0.05 9.48 -7.64
CA ALA A 169 -1.16 8.80 -8.07
C ALA A 169 -2.34 9.78 -8.23
N HIS A 170 -2.50 10.75 -7.34
CA HIS A 170 -3.56 11.74 -7.45
C HIS A 170 -3.44 12.60 -8.71
N GLU A 171 -2.21 12.97 -9.10
CA GLU A 171 -1.96 13.81 -10.29
C GLU A 171 -2.09 13.02 -11.61
N HIS A 172 -1.62 11.76 -11.64
CA HIS A 172 -1.50 11.00 -12.90
C HIS A 172 -2.55 9.89 -13.07
N ALA A 173 -3.20 9.50 -11.98
CA ALA A 173 -4.15 8.40 -11.91
C ALA A 173 -5.30 8.77 -10.93
N PRO A 174 -6.03 9.87 -11.19
CA PRO A 174 -6.98 10.42 -10.23
C PRO A 174 -8.07 9.41 -9.86
N ALA A 175 -8.51 9.49 -8.60
CA ALA A 175 -9.56 8.62 -8.07
C ALA A 175 -10.97 9.01 -8.53
N VAL A 176 -11.11 10.17 -9.18
CA VAL A 176 -12.38 10.68 -9.69
C VAL A 176 -12.22 11.08 -11.17
N PRO A 177 -13.32 11.11 -11.94
CA PRO A 177 -13.27 11.52 -13.34
C PRO A 177 -12.75 12.94 -13.52
N VAL A 178 -12.15 13.21 -14.68
CA VAL A 178 -11.57 14.52 -15.04
C VAL A 178 -12.38 15.14 -16.17
N GLY A 179 -12.70 16.43 -16.04
CA GLY A 179 -13.51 17.15 -17.03
C GLY A 179 -14.91 16.54 -17.15
N ASP A 180 -15.35 16.30 -18.38
CA ASP A 180 -16.67 15.72 -18.70
C ASP A 180 -16.64 14.18 -18.80
N ALA A 181 -15.53 13.53 -18.44
CA ALA A 181 -15.43 12.07 -18.50
C ALA A 181 -16.39 11.40 -17.50
N PRO A 182 -17.02 10.26 -17.85
CA PRO A 182 -17.90 9.55 -16.94
C PRO A 182 -17.13 8.78 -15.86
N ALA A 183 -17.83 8.41 -14.79
CA ALA A 183 -17.30 7.50 -13.78
C ALA A 183 -17.16 6.07 -14.32
N GLU A 184 -15.92 5.62 -14.45
CA GLU A 184 -15.54 4.22 -14.73
C GLU A 184 -15.27 3.39 -13.46
N PRO A 185 -15.33 2.04 -13.52
CA PRO A 185 -15.07 1.14 -12.40
C PRO A 185 -13.71 1.35 -11.69
N VAL A 186 -12.68 1.81 -12.43
CA VAL A 186 -11.35 2.10 -11.86
C VAL A 186 -11.42 3.21 -10.81
N HIS A 187 -12.35 4.16 -10.93
CA HIS A 187 -12.54 5.23 -9.95
C HIS A 187 -12.98 4.67 -8.60
N THR A 188 -13.90 3.69 -8.57
CA THR A 188 -14.28 3.01 -7.32
C THR A 188 -13.07 2.34 -6.66
N ALA A 189 -12.21 1.67 -7.45
CA ALA A 189 -11.00 1.05 -6.93
C ALA A 189 -10.02 2.08 -6.35
N ARG A 190 -9.80 3.20 -7.04
CA ARG A 190 -8.91 4.27 -6.59
C ARG A 190 -9.46 5.06 -5.41
N VAL A 191 -10.78 5.19 -5.29
CA VAL A 191 -11.42 5.72 -4.08
C VAL A 191 -11.10 4.81 -2.89
N ARG A 192 -11.21 3.48 -3.03
CA ARG A 192 -10.79 2.56 -1.95
C ARG A 192 -9.30 2.66 -1.61
N LEU A 193 -8.44 2.85 -2.62
CA LEU A 193 -7.02 3.12 -2.40
C LEU A 193 -6.80 4.42 -1.60
N ALA A 194 -7.46 5.51 -1.97
CA ALA A 194 -7.40 6.78 -1.24
C ALA A 194 -7.89 6.64 0.22
N GLU A 195 -8.94 5.85 0.44
CA GLU A 195 -9.46 5.56 1.79
C GLU A 195 -8.47 4.78 2.65
N ALA A 196 -7.74 3.83 2.07
CA ALA A 196 -6.67 3.10 2.76
C ALA A 196 -5.49 4.04 3.09
N VAL A 197 -5.09 4.90 2.16
CA VAL A 197 -4.07 5.93 2.40
C VAL A 197 -4.49 6.86 3.54
N GLY A 198 -5.73 7.35 3.54
CA GLY A 198 -6.26 8.24 4.57
C GLY A 198 -6.35 7.61 5.95
N ARG A 199 -6.52 6.28 6.05
CA ARG A 199 -6.45 5.54 7.32
C ARG A 199 -5.02 5.51 7.89
N VAL A 200 -4.00 5.46 7.03
CA VAL A 200 -2.60 5.35 7.44
C VAL A 200 -1.94 6.71 7.70
N LEU A 201 -2.23 7.71 6.87
CA LEU A 201 -1.67 9.04 7.04
C LEU A 201 -2.32 9.71 8.26
N THR A 202 -1.63 9.61 9.40
CA THR A 202 -1.99 10.33 10.62
C THR A 202 -1.59 11.79 10.48
N GLY A 203 -2.50 12.70 10.82
CA GLY A 203 -2.24 14.13 10.86
C GLY A 203 -3.38 14.83 11.61
N PRO A 204 -3.13 15.97 12.28
CA PRO A 204 -4.18 16.70 12.97
C PRO A 204 -5.29 17.12 12.00
N ASP A 205 -6.49 17.38 12.52
CA ASP A 205 -7.68 17.74 11.73
C ASP A 205 -7.64 19.16 11.11
N ARG A 206 -6.48 19.82 11.15
CA ARG A 206 -6.32 21.19 10.66
C ARG A 206 -5.15 21.28 9.68
N LEU A 207 -5.48 21.71 8.46
CA LEU A 207 -4.58 22.29 7.46
C LEU A 207 -4.86 23.79 7.33
#